data_AF-A0A9E1GNR7-F1
#
_entry.id   AF-A0A9E1GNR7-F1
#
_cell.length_a   1.000
_cell.length_b   1.000
_cell.length_c   1.000
_cell.angle_alpha   90.00
_cell.angle_beta   90.00
_cell.angle_gamma   90.00
#
_symmetry.space_group_name_H-M   'P 1'
#
loop_
_entity.id
_entity.type
_entity.pdbx_description
1 polymer ?
#
loop_
_entity_poly.entity_id
_entity_poly.type
_entity_poly.pdbx_seq_one_letter_code
_entity_poly.pdbx_strand_id
1 'polypeptide(L)'
;MDLLQAMYDRHSVRAYTEHPIEGKTKEDLVSFIDQCSRESVMHTEQTPPDWFLRGIDAALLAPTAMNQQKFVFSLKGNTVTAKAGIGFYSKIDLGIAKYHFELGAGTENFRWG
;
A
#
# COMPACT_ATOMS: atom_id res chain seq x y z
N MET A 1 4.56 -21.83 -7.49
CA MET A 1 3.83 -22.37 -6.33
C MET A 1 2.38 -21.99 -6.50
N ASP A 2 1.44 -22.93 -6.43
CA ASP A 2 0.01 -22.59 -6.36
C ASP A 2 -0.41 -22.33 -4.89
N LEU A 3 -1.59 -21.73 -4.69
CA LEU A 3 -2.07 -21.36 -3.36
C LEU A 3 -2.29 -22.57 -2.44
N LEU A 4 -2.77 -23.69 -3.00
CA LEU A 4 -3.09 -24.89 -2.22
C LEU A 4 -1.80 -25.53 -1.69
N GLN A 5 -0.78 -25.64 -2.54
CA GLN A 5 0.54 -26.13 -2.19
C GLN A 5 1.18 -25.22 -1.12
N ALA A 6 1.09 -23.90 -1.27
CA ALA A 6 1.56 -22.96 -0.26
C ALA A 6 0.85 -23.13 1.10
N MET A 7 -0.46 -23.39 1.11
CA MET A 7 -1.21 -23.67 2.33
C MET A 7 -0.76 -24.96 3.01
N TYR A 8 -0.51 -26.03 2.24
CA TYR A 8 -0.02 -27.31 2.77
C TYR A 8 1.42 -27.22 3.31
N ASP A 9 2.30 -26.51 2.60
CA ASP A 9 3.72 -26.43 2.96
C ASP A 9 4.00 -25.39 4.06
N ARG A 10 3.06 -24.47 4.31
CA ARG A 10 3.16 -23.47 5.35
C ARG A 10 3.23 -24.14 6.73
N HIS A 11 4.36 -23.97 7.40
CA HIS A 11 4.58 -24.39 8.76
C HIS A 11 4.90 -23.20 9.67
N SER A 12 4.54 -23.30 10.94
CA SER A 12 4.92 -22.29 11.94
C SER A 12 6.38 -22.46 12.29
N VAL A 13 7.21 -21.48 11.91
CA VAL A 13 8.57 -21.34 12.45
C VAL A 13 8.45 -20.81 13.88
N ARG A 14 9.07 -21.50 14.85
CA ARG A 14 9.01 -21.15 16.29
C ARG A 14 10.38 -20.99 16.93
N ALA A 15 11.45 -21.14 16.16
CA ALA A 15 12.82 -20.91 16.57
C ALA A 15 13.52 -20.19 15.43
N TYR A 16 14.29 -19.15 15.77
CA TYR A 16 15.04 -18.34 14.82
C TYR A 16 16.52 -18.39 15.17
N THR A 17 17.36 -18.18 14.18
CA THR A 17 18.78 -17.92 14.37
C THR A 17 19.02 -16.41 14.46
N GLU A 18 20.09 -15.98 15.12
CA GLU A 18 20.50 -14.56 15.15
C GLU A 18 21.01 -14.03 13.80
N HIS A 19 21.15 -14.89 12.79
CA HIS A 19 21.54 -14.47 11.45
C HIS A 19 20.36 -13.77 10.74
N PRO A 20 20.48 -12.47 10.40
CA PRO A 20 19.43 -11.76 9.68
C PRO A 20 19.29 -12.28 8.25
N ILE A 21 18.11 -12.08 7.67
CA ILE A 21 17.91 -12.30 6.23
C ILE A 21 18.60 -11.15 5.50
N GLU A 22 19.59 -11.47 4.65
CA GLU A 22 20.41 -10.48 3.95
C GLU A 22 20.38 -10.68 2.42
N GLY A 23 20.97 -9.72 1.71
CA GLY A 23 21.16 -9.76 0.26
C GLY A 23 19.87 -9.89 -0.53
N LYS A 24 19.95 -10.63 -1.64
CA LYS A 24 18.88 -10.72 -2.64
C LYS A 24 17.55 -11.21 -2.06
N THR A 25 17.58 -12.16 -1.13
CA THR A 25 16.36 -12.67 -0.48
C THR A 25 15.61 -11.58 0.27
N LYS A 26 16.32 -10.72 1.02
CA LYS A 26 15.69 -9.60 1.72
C LYS A 26 15.09 -8.62 0.73
N GLU A 27 15.84 -8.27 -0.31
CA GLU A 27 15.41 -7.33 -1.35
C GLU A 27 14.13 -7.82 -2.05
N ASP A 28 14.09 -9.09 -2.43
CA ASP A 28 12.93 -9.70 -3.10
C ASP A 28 11.70 -9.74 -2.19
N LEU A 29 11.88 -10.07 -0.90
CA LEU A 29 10.80 -10.07 0.08
C LEU A 29 10.24 -8.66 0.30
N VAL A 30 11.11 -7.66 0.48
CA VAL A 30 10.69 -6.26 0.70
C VAL A 30 9.96 -5.74 -0.54
N SER A 31 10.52 -5.96 -1.74
CA SER A 31 9.89 -5.56 -3.00
C SER A 31 8.48 -6.15 -3.15
N PHE A 32 8.31 -7.43 -2.79
CA PHE A 32 7.01 -8.09 -2.84
C PHE A 32 6.03 -7.54 -1.80
N ILE A 33 6.48 -7.26 -0.57
CA ILE A 33 5.65 -6.63 0.48
C ILE A 33 5.16 -5.26 0.04
N ASP A 34 6.05 -4.43 -0.53
CA ASP A 34 5.70 -3.09 -1.00
C ASP A 34 4.67 -3.16 -2.14
N GLN A 35 4.86 -4.11 -3.07
CA GLN A 35 3.89 -4.35 -4.13
C GLN A 35 2.51 -4.73 -3.58
N CYS A 36 2.43 -5.74 -2.70
CA CYS A 36 1.15 -6.15 -2.10
C CYS A 36 0.49 -5.02 -1.29
N SER A 37 1.30 -4.22 -0.59
CA SER A 37 0.81 -3.08 0.20
C SER A 37 0.15 -2.02 -0.68
N ARG A 38 0.80 -1.66 -1.79
CA ARG A 38 0.24 -0.73 -2.79
C ARG A 38 -1.05 -1.28 -3.38
N GLU A 39 -1.04 -2.52 -3.84
CA GLU A 39 -2.22 -3.18 -4.43
C GLU A 39 -3.41 -3.22 -3.47
N SER A 40 -3.18 -3.33 -2.16
CA SER A 40 -4.24 -3.32 -1.15
C SER A 40 -4.97 -1.98 -1.01
N VAL A 41 -4.34 -0.86 -1.40
CA VAL A 41 -4.88 0.50 -1.19
C VAL A 41 -5.04 1.31 -2.47
N MET A 42 -4.76 0.71 -3.63
CA MET A 42 -4.90 1.39 -4.92
C MET A 42 -5.65 0.56 -5.95
N HIS A 43 -6.35 1.24 -6.84
CA HIS A 43 -7.02 0.64 -8.00
C HIS A 43 -6.73 1.47 -9.25
N THR A 44 -6.10 0.88 -10.26
CA THR A 44 -5.73 1.57 -11.50
C THR A 44 -6.13 0.73 -12.71
N GLU A 45 -6.76 1.36 -13.71
CA GLU A 45 -7.12 0.69 -14.97
C GLU A 45 -5.91 0.50 -15.91
N GLN A 46 -4.83 1.25 -15.67
CA GLN A 46 -3.61 1.30 -16.48
C GLN A 46 -2.38 1.28 -15.56
N THR A 47 -1.20 1.13 -16.15
CA THR A 47 0.07 1.26 -15.42
C THR A 47 0.13 2.63 -14.73
N PRO A 48 0.20 2.68 -13.38
CA PRO A 48 0.24 3.95 -12.67
C PRO A 48 1.55 4.71 -12.97
N PRO A 49 1.49 6.03 -13.15
CA PRO A 49 2.68 6.86 -13.26
C PRO A 49 3.43 6.94 -11.91
N ASP A 50 4.73 7.20 -11.95
CA ASP A 50 5.58 7.23 -10.75
C ASP A 50 5.09 8.20 -9.67
N TRP A 51 4.54 9.35 -10.06
CA TRP A 51 3.98 10.31 -9.11
C TRP A 51 2.81 9.72 -8.32
N PHE A 52 1.98 8.88 -8.95
CA PHE A 52 0.87 8.24 -8.27
C PHE A 52 1.38 7.21 -7.27
N LEU A 53 2.37 6.40 -7.67
CA LEU A 53 3.01 5.43 -6.78
C LEU A 53 3.66 6.10 -5.56
N ARG A 54 4.36 7.22 -5.74
CA ARG A 54 4.90 8.00 -4.62
C ARG A 54 3.81 8.54 -3.69
N GLY A 55 2.67 8.93 -4.25
CA GLY A 55 1.49 9.31 -3.47
C GLY A 55 0.95 8.16 -2.63
N ILE A 56 0.84 6.96 -3.21
CA ILE A 56 0.42 5.74 -2.49
C ILE A 56 1.41 5.39 -1.39
N ASP A 57 2.72 5.42 -1.67
CA ASP A 57 3.76 5.15 -0.68
C ASP A 57 3.67 6.13 0.50
N ALA A 58 3.46 7.42 0.21
CA ALA A 58 3.27 8.42 1.26
C ALA A 58 1.98 8.18 2.07
N ALA A 59 0.89 7.79 1.42
CA ALA A 59 -0.38 7.46 2.09
C ALA A 59 -0.27 6.20 2.98
N LEU A 60 0.51 5.20 2.58
CA LEU A 60 0.81 4.01 3.39
C LEU A 60 1.62 4.36 4.66
N LEU A 61 2.41 5.43 4.61
CA LEU A 61 3.15 5.96 5.76
C LEU A 61 2.30 6.89 6.64
N ALA A 62 1.05 7.17 6.27
CA ALA A 62 0.18 8.06 7.02
C ALA A 62 -0.23 7.44 8.38
N PRO A 63 -0.28 8.24 9.46
CA PRO A 63 -0.78 7.75 10.73
C PRO A 63 -2.29 7.50 10.62
N THR A 64 -2.73 6.25 10.86
CA THR A 64 -4.15 5.88 10.90
C THR A 64 -4.53 5.26 12.24
N ALA A 65 -5.77 5.44 12.67
CA ALA A 65 -6.25 4.86 13.92
C ALA A 65 -6.07 3.34 13.91
N MET A 66 -5.34 2.80 14.90
CA MET A 66 -5.01 1.38 15.02
C MET A 66 -4.29 0.79 13.78
N ASN A 67 -3.61 1.64 13.00
CA ASN A 67 -2.98 1.28 11.73
C ASN A 67 -3.92 0.52 10.76
N GLN A 68 -5.21 0.87 10.73
CA GLN A 68 -6.20 0.14 9.92
C GLN A 68 -5.98 0.30 8.41
N GLN A 69 -5.46 1.45 7.98
CA GLN A 69 -5.21 1.78 6.56
C GLN A 69 -6.40 1.47 5.63
N LYS A 70 -7.62 1.68 6.12
CA LYS A 70 -8.86 1.40 5.38
C LYS A 70 -9.21 2.55 4.45
N PHE A 71 -8.43 2.70 3.39
CA PHE A 71 -8.70 3.63 2.30
C PHE A 71 -8.29 3.02 0.97
N VAL A 72 -8.92 3.48 -0.11
CA VAL A 72 -8.56 3.08 -1.47
C VAL A 72 -8.48 4.32 -2.35
N PHE A 73 -7.36 4.48 -3.05
CA PHE A 73 -7.15 5.48 -4.08
C PHE A 73 -7.42 4.87 -5.45
N SER A 74 -8.03 5.62 -6.35
CA SER A 74 -8.24 5.16 -7.73
C SER A 74 -7.79 6.22 -8.73
N LEU A 75 -7.10 5.78 -9.78
CA LEU A 75 -6.59 6.64 -10.84
C LEU A 75 -7.32 6.36 -12.16
N LYS A 76 -7.86 7.42 -12.76
CA LYS A 76 -8.39 7.41 -14.12
C LYS A 76 -7.88 8.61 -14.90
N GLY A 77 -6.94 8.37 -15.83
CA GLY A 77 -6.22 9.45 -16.50
C GLY A 77 -5.40 10.26 -15.50
N ASN A 78 -5.73 11.54 -15.32
CA ASN A 78 -5.11 12.41 -14.31
C ASN A 78 -6.04 12.71 -13.12
N THR A 79 -7.18 12.04 -13.03
CA THR A 79 -8.14 12.22 -11.94
C THR A 79 -7.92 11.15 -10.89
N VAL A 80 -7.70 11.57 -9.65
CA VAL A 80 -7.58 10.70 -8.48
C VAL A 80 -8.86 10.81 -7.66
N THR A 81 -9.42 9.66 -7.29
CA THR A 81 -10.51 9.56 -6.31
C THR A 81 -10.02 8.77 -5.11
N ALA A 82 -10.58 9.03 -3.93
CA ALA A 82 -10.22 8.31 -2.72
C ALA A 82 -11.47 7.97 -1.91
N LYS A 83 -11.55 6.75 -1.40
CA LYS A 83 -12.70 6.25 -0.62
C LYS A 83 -12.25 5.67 0.70
N ALA A 84 -12.97 5.99 1.76
CA ALA A 84 -12.79 5.36 3.06
C ALA A 84 -13.40 3.96 3.03
N GLY A 85 -12.73 3.00 3.65
CA GLY A 85 -13.28 1.69 3.95
C GLY A 85 -14.21 1.70 5.17
N ILE A 86 -14.62 0.50 5.59
CA ILE A 86 -15.59 0.31 6.68
C ILE A 86 -14.87 0.20 8.03
N GLY A 87 -15.14 1.13 8.94
CA GLY A 87 -14.59 1.09 10.30
C GLY A 87 -14.74 2.40 11.05
N PHE A 88 -14.39 2.37 12.33
CA PHE A 88 -14.26 3.58 13.13
C PHE A 88 -13.13 4.46 12.59
N TYR A 89 -13.32 5.77 12.65
CA TYR A 89 -12.34 6.79 12.24
C TYR A 89 -11.92 6.78 10.75
N SER A 90 -12.43 5.86 9.92
CA SER A 90 -11.97 5.69 8.53
C SER A 90 -12.11 6.93 7.66
N LYS A 91 -13.12 7.77 7.91
CA LYS A 91 -13.28 9.07 7.22
C LYS A 91 -12.23 10.10 7.63
N ILE A 92 -11.82 10.09 8.89
CA ILE A 92 -10.76 10.97 9.41
C ILE A 92 -9.42 10.48 8.86
N ASP A 93 -9.16 9.17 8.96
CA ASP A 93 -7.96 8.53 8.41
C ASP A 93 -7.82 8.78 6.90
N LEU A 94 -8.93 8.76 6.14
CA LEU A 94 -8.93 9.11 4.73
C LEU A 94 -8.42 10.54 4.50
N GLY A 95 -8.81 11.50 5.33
CA GLY A 95 -8.31 12.87 5.23
C GLY A 95 -6.79 12.96 5.42
N ILE A 96 -6.27 12.24 6.42
CA ILE A 96 -4.82 12.17 6.68
C ILE A 96 -4.09 11.50 5.50
N ALA A 97 -4.62 10.39 5.01
CA ALA A 97 -4.06 9.67 3.86
C ALA A 97 -4.07 10.54 2.60
N LYS A 98 -5.14 11.32 2.35
CA LYS A 98 -5.20 12.26 1.22
C LYS A 98 -4.12 13.35 1.31
N TYR A 99 -3.90 13.90 2.51
CA TYR A 99 -2.85 14.89 2.72
C TYR A 99 -1.46 14.32 2.44
N HIS A 100 -1.17 13.12 2.94
CA HIS A 100 0.09 12.43 2.64
C HIS A 100 0.23 12.09 1.16
N PHE A 101 -0.86 11.65 0.52
CA PHE A 101 -0.89 11.40 -0.91
C PHE A 101 -0.52 12.65 -1.70
N GLU A 102 -1.09 13.81 -1.37
CA GLU A 102 -0.76 15.09 -2.03
C GLU A 102 0.73 15.43 -1.92
N LEU A 103 1.33 15.24 -0.74
CA LEU A 103 2.75 15.49 -0.52
C LEU A 103 3.65 14.56 -1.34
N GLY A 104 3.31 13.27 -1.44
CA GLY A 104 4.09 12.31 -2.24
C GLY A 104 3.87 12.42 -3.74
N ALA A 105 2.63 12.71 -4.14
CA ALA A 105 2.20 12.78 -5.53
C ALA A 105 2.59 14.09 -6.21
N GLY A 106 2.67 15.20 -5.48
CA GLY A 106 2.75 16.54 -6.06
C GLY A 106 1.39 16.98 -6.61
N THR A 107 0.83 18.03 -6.02
CA THR A 107 -0.52 18.53 -6.32
C THR A 107 -0.71 18.99 -7.77
N GLU A 108 0.39 19.25 -8.49
CA GLU A 108 0.40 19.63 -9.90
C GLU A 108 0.15 18.46 -10.86
N ASN A 109 0.33 17.22 -10.40
CA ASN A 109 0.28 16.03 -11.26
C ASN A 109 -1.13 15.45 -11.45
N PHE A 110 -2.11 15.91 -10.66
CA PHE A 110 -3.44 15.32 -10.66
C PHE A 110 -4.54 16.31 -10.25
N ARG A 111 -5.78 15.89 -10.43
CA ARG A 111 -6.97 16.56 -9.89
C ARG A 111 -7.79 15.59 -9.07
N TRP A 112 -8.38 16.07 -7.98
CA TRP A 112 -9.38 15.30 -7.24
C TRP A 112 -10.66 15.17 -8.07
N GLY A 113 -11.26 13.98 -8.01
CA GLY A 113 -12.60 13.68 -8.56
C GLY A 113 -13.63 13.38 -7.49
#